data_AF-A0A1Y4UYN3-F1
#
_entry.id   AF-A0A1Y4UYN3-F1
#
_cell.length_a   1.000
_cell.length_b   1.000
_cell.length_c   1.000
_cell.angle_alpha   90.00
_cell.angle_beta   90.00
_cell.angle_gamma   90.00
#
_symmetry.space_group_name_H-M   'P 1'
#
loop_
_entity.id
_entity.type
_entity.pdbx_description
1 polymer ?
#
loop_
_entity_poly.entity_id
_entity_poly.type
_entity_poly.pdbx_seq_one_letter_code
_entity_poly.pdbx_strand_id
1 'polypeptide(L)'
;MSKSDQQLTASQRYGIITWQEYMELENAKIVFANQRLESWKHVELYDFVISLSSFQGGLEMSETTGCITWHYVVLKASKPSCPYFYKWLFKSSAYAGTYNFIREGQNLRFSNFAQVPLDEQKEIAHYLDTKCSQIDDILDQKGEQLTTLETYKKSIIYEFVTGKKEVIAVAD
;
A
#
# COMPACT_ATOMS: atom_id res chain seq x y z
N MET A 1 -19.52 -13.08 -7.70
CA MET A 1 -19.57 -11.62 -7.52
C MET A 1 -20.86 -11.31 -6.81
N SER A 2 -20.78 -10.84 -5.58
CA SER A 2 -21.96 -10.35 -4.85
C SER A 2 -22.38 -8.99 -5.42
N LYS A 3 -23.66 -8.65 -5.35
CA LYS A 3 -24.13 -7.28 -5.68
C LYS A 3 -23.56 -6.21 -4.75
N SER A 4 -22.92 -6.61 -3.65
CA SER A 4 -22.26 -5.75 -2.67
C SER A 4 -20.75 -5.60 -2.88
N ASP A 5 -20.14 -6.28 -3.85
CA ASP A 5 -18.68 -6.23 -4.04
C ASP A 5 -18.25 -4.80 -4.46
N GLN A 6 -17.39 -4.17 -3.66
CA GLN A 6 -16.81 -2.87 -3.99
C GLN A 6 -15.76 -3.01 -5.08
N GLN A 7 -15.65 -1.99 -5.94
CA GLN A 7 -14.60 -1.93 -6.95
C GLN A 7 -13.25 -1.62 -6.29
N LEU A 8 -12.27 -2.49 -6.51
CA LEU A 8 -10.90 -2.34 -6.03
C LEU A 8 -9.98 -1.77 -7.11
N THR A 9 -8.90 -1.14 -6.67
CA THR A 9 -7.78 -0.71 -7.52
C THR A 9 -6.45 -1.07 -6.86
N ALA A 10 -5.43 -1.33 -7.67
CA ALA A 10 -4.07 -1.50 -7.14
C ALA A 10 -3.32 -0.17 -7.24
N SER A 11 -2.85 0.31 -6.10
CA SER A 11 -1.98 1.48 -5.97
C SER A 11 -0.61 1.05 -5.49
N GLN A 12 0.44 1.63 -6.07
CA GLN A 12 1.81 1.45 -5.59
C GLN A 12 1.99 2.02 -4.18
N ARG A 13 1.24 3.09 -3.84
CA ARG A 13 1.37 3.80 -2.57
C ARG A 13 0.52 3.18 -1.46
N TYR A 14 -0.64 2.64 -1.81
CA TYR A 14 -1.63 2.21 -0.81
C TYR A 14 -1.96 0.71 -0.88
N GLY A 15 -1.35 -0.05 -1.79
CA GLY A 15 -1.72 -1.44 -2.01
C GLY A 15 -3.08 -1.57 -2.70
N ILE A 16 -3.85 -2.59 -2.32
CA ILE A 16 -5.21 -2.80 -2.84
C ILE A 16 -6.22 -2.08 -1.95
N ILE A 17 -6.84 -1.04 -2.50
CA ILE A 17 -7.87 -0.25 -1.82
C ILE A 17 -9.11 -0.11 -2.71
N THR A 18 -10.22 0.30 -2.12
CA THR A 18 -11.41 0.60 -2.91
C THR A 18 -11.14 1.81 -3.82
N TRP A 19 -11.85 1.86 -4.94
CA TRP A 19 -11.80 3.02 -5.83
C TRP A 19 -12.22 4.31 -5.12
N GLN A 20 -13.19 4.22 -4.21
CA GLN A 20 -13.65 5.37 -3.44
C GLN A 20 -12.53 5.93 -2.55
N GLU A 21 -11.86 5.09 -1.77
CA GLU A 21 -10.74 5.50 -0.92
C GLU A 21 -9.59 6.07 -1.77
N TYR A 22 -9.28 5.45 -2.90
CA TYR A 22 -8.24 5.97 -3.81
C TYR A 22 -8.56 7.39 -4.30
N MET A 23 -9.82 7.65 -4.67
CA MET A 23 -10.26 8.97 -5.10
C MET A 23 -10.17 10.02 -3.98
N GLU A 24 -10.54 9.64 -2.76
CA GLU A 24 -10.45 10.50 -1.58
C GLU A 24 -8.99 10.86 -1.26
N LEU A 25 -8.08 9.88 -1.33
CA LEU A 25 -6.66 10.06 -1.03
C LEU A 25 -5.89 10.84 -2.09
N GLU A 26 -6.21 10.66 -3.38
CA GLU A 26 -5.54 11.36 -4.49
C GLU A 26 -6.22 12.68 -4.90
N ASN A 27 -7.33 13.05 -4.24
CA ASN A 27 -8.14 14.22 -4.58
C ASN A 27 -8.49 14.28 -6.09
N ALA A 28 -8.66 13.12 -6.71
CA ALA A 28 -8.84 12.97 -8.15
C ALA A 28 -10.33 12.88 -8.52
N LYS A 29 -10.77 13.68 -9.50
CA LYS A 29 -12.11 13.56 -10.10
C LYS A 29 -11.99 12.84 -11.45
N ILE A 30 -12.47 11.60 -11.51
CA ILE A 30 -12.49 10.83 -12.77
C ILE A 30 -13.94 10.57 -13.19
N VAL A 31 -14.17 10.62 -14.50
CA VAL A 31 -15.46 10.31 -15.13
C VAL A 31 -15.60 8.80 -15.27
N PHE A 32 -16.69 8.24 -14.74
CA PHE A 32 -17.03 6.82 -14.86
C PHE A 32 -17.22 6.45 -16.34
N ALA A 33 -16.30 5.67 -16.90
CA ALA A 33 -16.59 4.91 -18.11
C ALA A 33 -17.40 3.68 -17.70
N ASN A 34 -18.73 3.76 -17.78
CA ASN A 34 -19.62 2.61 -17.58
C ASN A 34 -19.25 1.48 -18.55
N GLN A 35 -18.41 0.54 -18.11
CA GLN A 35 -18.04 -0.63 -18.89
C GLN A 35 -18.18 -1.91 -18.05
N ARG A 36 -19.30 -2.61 -18.33
CA ARG A 36 -19.54 -4.05 -18.21
C ARG A 36 -18.85 -4.75 -17.03
N LEU A 37 -19.57 -4.79 -15.90
CA LEU A 37 -19.29 -5.59 -14.69
C LEU A 37 -19.04 -7.08 -14.99
N GLU A 38 -19.52 -7.61 -16.12
CA GLU A 38 -19.40 -9.01 -16.54
C GLU A 38 -17.95 -9.49 -16.73
N SER A 39 -16.99 -8.58 -16.88
CA SER A 39 -15.57 -8.89 -17.09
C SER A 39 -14.70 -8.80 -15.83
N TRP A 40 -15.30 -8.52 -14.68
CA TRP A 40 -14.56 -8.25 -13.44
C TRP A 40 -14.27 -9.53 -12.66
N LYS A 41 -13.12 -9.55 -12.00
CA LYS A 41 -12.61 -10.69 -11.23
C LYS A 41 -12.85 -10.43 -9.75
N HIS A 42 -13.38 -11.43 -9.04
CA HIS A 42 -13.56 -11.35 -7.60
C HIS A 42 -12.22 -11.56 -6.88
N VAL A 43 -11.97 -10.74 -5.85
CA VAL A 43 -10.78 -10.73 -5.01
C VAL A 43 -11.23 -10.97 -3.58
N GLU A 44 -10.75 -12.06 -2.97
CA GLU A 44 -10.99 -12.36 -1.57
C GLU A 44 -9.93 -11.71 -0.67
N LEU A 45 -10.20 -11.68 0.63
CA LEU A 45 -9.20 -11.27 1.61
C LEU A 45 -7.92 -12.11 1.46
N TYR A 46 -6.78 -11.43 1.41
CA TYR A 46 -5.42 -11.97 1.23
C TYR A 46 -5.09 -12.57 -0.15
N ASP A 47 -5.99 -12.46 -1.14
CA ASP A 47 -5.62 -12.69 -2.53
C ASP A 47 -4.58 -11.64 -2.96
N PHE A 48 -3.67 -12.03 -3.86
CA PHE A 48 -2.71 -11.09 -4.43
C PHE A 48 -3.17 -10.59 -5.79
N VAL A 49 -2.91 -9.34 -6.10
CA VAL A 49 -3.37 -8.70 -7.32
C VAL A 49 -2.19 -8.08 -8.05
N ILE A 50 -2.05 -8.41 -9.33
CA ILE A 50 -1.01 -7.88 -10.20
C ILE A 50 -1.52 -6.85 -11.19
N SER A 51 -0.83 -5.71 -11.30
CA SER A 51 -1.04 -4.69 -12.33
C SER A 51 -0.05 -4.84 -13.49
N LEU A 52 -0.53 -5.32 -14.64
CA LEU A 52 0.31 -5.59 -15.83
C LEU A 52 0.81 -4.32 -16.55
N SER A 53 0.19 -3.17 -16.28
CA SER A 53 0.52 -1.89 -16.93
C SER A 53 1.43 -0.99 -16.08
N SER A 54 1.73 -1.38 -14.84
CA SER A 54 2.56 -0.59 -13.92
C SER A 54 4.06 -0.85 -14.16
N PHE A 55 4.83 0.22 -14.37
CA PHE A 55 6.27 0.13 -14.70
C PHE A 55 7.15 -0.15 -13.47
N GLN A 56 6.59 -0.06 -12.26
CA GLN A 56 7.35 -0.17 -10.99
C GLN A 56 6.49 -0.81 -9.89
N GLY A 57 6.57 -2.13 -9.73
CA GLY A 57 5.86 -2.80 -8.66
C GLY A 57 4.34 -2.82 -8.88
N GLY A 58 3.75 -3.96 -8.58
CA GLY A 58 2.34 -4.18 -8.89
C GLY A 58 1.96 -5.59 -8.58
N LEU A 59 2.31 -6.08 -7.40
CA LEU A 59 1.84 -7.34 -6.83
C LEU A 59 1.58 -6.98 -5.37
N GLU A 60 0.31 -6.78 -5.07
CA GLU A 60 -0.15 -6.29 -3.79
C GLU A 60 -1.08 -7.32 -3.16
N MET A 61 -0.97 -7.49 -1.85
CA MET A 61 -1.91 -8.32 -1.09
C MET A 61 -3.19 -7.51 -0.87
N SER A 62 -4.35 -8.15 -1.05
CA SER A 62 -5.62 -7.54 -0.73
C SER A 62 -5.93 -7.66 0.76
N GLU A 63 -6.12 -6.53 1.44
CA GLU A 63 -6.62 -6.48 2.82
C GLU A 63 -8.14 -6.21 2.88
N THR A 64 -8.79 -6.24 1.71
CA THR A 64 -10.23 -6.08 1.54
C THR A 64 -10.78 -7.08 0.52
N THR A 65 -12.09 -7.32 0.55
CA THR A 65 -12.80 -8.16 -0.42
C THR A 65 -13.54 -7.29 -1.42
N GLY A 66 -13.54 -7.67 -2.69
CA GLY A 66 -14.23 -6.89 -3.72
C GLY A 66 -14.04 -7.44 -5.12
N CYS A 67 -14.10 -6.56 -6.11
CA CYS A 67 -13.96 -6.91 -7.51
C CYS A 67 -13.00 -5.97 -8.23
N ILE A 68 -12.20 -6.53 -9.14
CA ILE A 68 -11.19 -5.80 -9.90
C ILE A 68 -11.36 -6.03 -11.41
N THR A 69 -11.05 -5.02 -12.22
CA THR A 69 -11.23 -5.10 -13.67
C THR A 69 -10.31 -6.13 -14.33
N TRP A 70 -10.66 -6.56 -15.55
CA TRP A 70 -9.94 -7.59 -16.31
C TRP A 70 -8.45 -7.30 -16.55
N HIS A 71 -8.02 -6.03 -16.51
CA HIS A 71 -6.63 -5.58 -16.67
C HIS A 71 -5.67 -6.10 -15.58
N TYR A 72 -6.22 -6.60 -14.47
CA TYR A 72 -5.45 -7.14 -13.37
C TYR A 72 -5.45 -8.66 -13.37
N VAL A 73 -4.39 -9.26 -12.82
CA VAL A 73 -4.32 -10.70 -12.59
C VAL A 73 -4.47 -10.96 -11.09
N VAL A 74 -5.44 -11.81 -10.72
CA VAL A 74 -5.64 -12.24 -9.33
C VAL A 74 -4.87 -13.55 -9.13
N LEU A 75 -3.95 -13.56 -8.17
CA LEU A 75 -3.20 -14.73 -7.73
C LEU A 75 -3.81 -15.29 -6.46
N LYS A 76 -4.12 -16.57 -6.51
CA LYS A 76 -4.70 -17.32 -5.39
C LYS A 76 -3.71 -18.36 -4.91
N ALA A 77 -3.60 -18.51 -3.59
CA ALA A 77 -2.77 -19.55 -3.00
C ALA A 77 -3.33 -20.94 -3.38
N SER A 78 -2.49 -21.78 -3.99
CA SER A 78 -2.86 -23.16 -4.34
C SER A 78 -2.60 -24.15 -3.19
N LYS A 79 -1.86 -23.73 -2.17
CA LYS A 79 -1.49 -24.50 -0.98
C LYS A 79 -1.62 -23.63 0.27
N PRO A 80 -1.75 -24.22 1.47
CA PRO A 80 -1.63 -23.48 2.71
C PRO A 80 -0.34 -22.66 2.74
N SER A 81 -0.47 -21.36 3.01
CA SER A 81 0.61 -20.38 3.03
C SER A 81 0.31 -19.28 4.03
N CYS A 82 1.33 -18.55 4.45
CA CYS A 82 1.18 -17.31 5.19
C CYS A 82 1.16 -16.13 4.20
N PRO A 83 0.03 -15.42 3.99
CA PRO A 83 -0.03 -14.32 3.03
C PRO A 83 0.94 -13.18 3.37
N TYR A 84 1.08 -12.85 4.65
CA TYR A 84 2.00 -11.81 5.13
C TYR A 84 3.46 -12.11 4.80
N PHE A 85 3.88 -13.38 4.81
CA PHE A 85 5.21 -13.75 4.34
C PHE A 85 5.41 -13.35 2.87
N TYR A 86 4.45 -13.68 2.00
CA TYR A 86 4.51 -13.32 0.58
C TYR A 86 4.38 -11.81 0.35
N LYS A 87 3.61 -11.09 1.18
CA LYS A 87 3.54 -9.62 1.19
C LYS A 87 4.95 -9.03 1.32
N TRP A 88 5.74 -9.51 2.27
CA TRP A 88 7.13 -9.06 2.44
C TRP A 88 8.07 -9.60 1.36
N LEU A 89 7.95 -10.89 1.01
CA LEU A 89 8.80 -11.53 0.01
C LEU A 89 8.76 -10.78 -1.33
N PHE A 90 7.57 -10.42 -1.80
CA PHE A 90 7.38 -9.74 -3.09
C PHE A 90 7.85 -8.28 -3.12
N LYS A 91 8.05 -7.68 -1.95
CA LYS A 91 8.68 -6.35 -1.79
C LYS A 91 10.20 -6.43 -1.67
N SER A 92 10.77 -7.62 -1.42
CA SER A 92 12.22 -7.79 -1.33
C SER A 92 12.91 -7.58 -2.69
N SER A 93 14.16 -7.12 -2.65
CA SER A 93 14.97 -6.89 -3.86
C SER A 93 15.12 -8.14 -4.73
N ALA A 94 15.14 -9.33 -4.13
CA ALA A 94 15.20 -10.60 -4.84
C ALA A 94 13.99 -10.84 -5.74
N TYR A 95 12.82 -10.32 -5.36
CA TYR A 95 11.56 -10.50 -6.11
C TYR A 95 11.10 -9.21 -6.81
N ALA A 96 11.80 -8.09 -6.62
CA ALA A 96 11.53 -6.83 -7.32
C ALA A 96 11.63 -6.96 -8.85
N GLY A 97 12.35 -7.96 -9.38
CA GLY A 97 12.42 -8.26 -10.81
C GLY A 97 11.28 -9.13 -11.34
N THR A 98 10.47 -9.73 -10.45
CA THR A 98 9.44 -10.72 -10.83
C THR A 98 8.41 -10.14 -11.78
N TYR A 99 8.10 -8.85 -11.64
CA TYR A 99 7.18 -8.12 -12.50
C TYR A 99 7.57 -8.17 -13.99
N ASN A 100 8.87 -8.20 -14.28
CA ASN A 100 9.36 -8.24 -15.66
C ASN A 100 8.97 -9.57 -16.34
N PHE A 101 9.05 -10.70 -15.63
CA PHE A 101 8.64 -12.00 -16.16
C PHE A 101 7.15 -12.02 -16.52
N ILE A 102 6.30 -11.41 -15.68
CA ILE A 102 4.85 -11.33 -15.91
C ILE A 102 4.55 -10.47 -17.13
N ARG A 103 5.23 -9.32 -17.26
CA ARG A 103 5.08 -8.41 -18.40
C ARG A 103 5.49 -9.07 -19.71
N GLU A 104 6.51 -9.91 -19.67
CA GLU A 104 6.98 -10.71 -20.82
C GLU A 104 6.07 -11.90 -21.15
N GLY A 105 4.92 -12.03 -20.48
CA GLY A 105 3.95 -13.09 -20.71
C GLY A 105 4.41 -14.45 -20.18
N GLN A 106 5.43 -14.49 -19.31
CA GLN A 106 5.85 -15.73 -18.69
C GLN A 106 4.86 -16.14 -17.59
N ASN A 107 4.58 -17.43 -17.53
CA ASN A 107 3.75 -18.00 -16.49
C ASN A 107 4.51 -18.01 -15.17
N LEU A 108 4.03 -17.27 -14.17
CA LEU A 108 4.44 -17.49 -12.79
C LEU A 108 3.86 -18.79 -12.28
N ARG A 109 4.73 -19.76 -11.98
CA ARG A 109 4.33 -20.97 -11.28
C ARG A 109 4.69 -20.82 -9.82
N PHE A 110 3.98 -21.54 -8.96
CA PHE A 110 4.28 -21.57 -7.54
C PHE A 110 5.74 -21.97 -7.25
N SER A 111 6.31 -22.86 -8.08
CA SER A 111 7.72 -23.28 -8.02
C SER A 111 8.73 -22.16 -8.31
N ASN A 112 8.32 -21.03 -8.87
CA ASN A 112 9.20 -19.87 -9.06
C ASN A 112 9.45 -19.10 -7.75
N PHE A 113 8.69 -19.39 -6.69
CA PHE A 113 8.82 -18.72 -5.40
C PHE A 113 9.52 -19.61 -4.38
N ALA A 114 10.20 -18.95 -3.42
CA ALA A 114 10.85 -19.62 -2.30
C ALA A 114 9.87 -20.53 -1.55
N GLN A 115 10.24 -21.81 -1.45
CA GLN A 115 9.41 -22.85 -0.82
C GLN A 115 9.84 -23.00 0.64
N VAL A 116 9.41 -22.03 1.47
CA VAL A 116 9.68 -22.03 2.91
C VAL A 116 8.59 -22.82 3.64
N PRO A 117 8.89 -23.64 4.66
CA PRO A 117 7.87 -24.29 5.49
C PRO A 117 6.89 -23.30 6.11
N LEU A 118 5.62 -23.70 6.28
CA LEU A 118 4.55 -22.79 6.72
C LEU A 118 4.83 -22.12 8.08
N ASP A 119 5.43 -22.85 9.02
CA ASP A 119 5.73 -22.30 10.35
C ASP A 119 6.85 -21.26 10.28
N GLU A 120 7.89 -21.51 9.50
CA GLU A 120 8.96 -20.54 9.24
C GLU A 120 8.43 -19.32 8.46
N GLN A 121 7.49 -19.50 7.52
CA GLN A 121 6.81 -18.36 6.88
C GLN A 121 6.14 -17.45 7.91
N LYS A 122 5.42 -18.02 8.89
CA LYS A 122 4.75 -17.25 9.94
C LYS A 122 5.76 -16.53 10.84
N GLU A 123 6.84 -17.20 11.22
CA GLU A 123 7.89 -16.59 12.04
C GLU A 123 8.54 -15.39 11.35
N ILE A 124 8.89 -15.55 10.06
CA ILE A 124 9.45 -14.46 9.25
C ILE A 124 8.45 -13.32 9.11
N ALA A 125 7.19 -13.62 8.78
CA ALA A 125 6.14 -12.61 8.65
C ALA A 125 5.96 -11.82 9.94
N HIS A 126 5.80 -12.51 11.08
CA HIS A 126 5.62 -11.89 12.38
C HIS A 126 6.82 -11.01 12.77
N TYR A 127 8.04 -11.48 12.52
CA TYR A 127 9.24 -10.69 12.77
C TYR A 127 9.24 -9.39 11.95
N LEU A 128 8.94 -9.48 10.65
CA LEU A 128 8.93 -8.32 9.76
C LEU A 128 7.79 -7.35 10.10
N ASP A 129 6.57 -7.86 10.35
CA ASP A 129 5.43 -7.03 10.78
C ASP A 129 5.76 -6.27 12.07
N THR A 130 6.36 -6.96 13.05
CA THR A 130 6.77 -6.34 14.32
C THR A 130 7.80 -5.23 14.09
N LYS A 131 8.82 -5.48 13.25
CA LYS A 131 9.88 -4.50 12.99
C LYS A 131 9.39 -3.31 12.17
N CYS A 132 8.56 -3.54 11.17
CA CYS A 132 7.99 -2.47 10.36
C CYS A 132 7.01 -1.62 11.17
N SER A 133 6.13 -2.23 11.98
CA SER A 133 5.24 -1.48 12.88
C SER A 133 6.01 -0.57 13.85
N GLN A 134 7.15 -1.03 14.40
CA GLN A 134 8.00 -0.19 15.25
C GLN A 134 8.60 1.01 14.49
N ILE A 135 8.93 0.82 13.21
CA ILE A 135 9.44 1.91 12.36
C ILE A 135 8.32 2.90 12.05
N ASP A 136 7.13 2.41 11.71
CA ASP A 136 5.95 3.23 11.42
C ASP A 136 5.57 4.08 12.64
N ASP A 137 5.54 3.50 13.84
CA ASP A 137 5.30 4.23 15.10
C ASP A 137 6.30 5.38 15.31
N ILE A 138 7.58 5.14 14.99
CA ILE A 138 8.62 6.18 15.10
C ILE A 138 8.40 7.28 14.05
N LEU A 139 8.02 6.91 12.82
CA LEU A 139 7.72 7.87 11.76
C LEU A 139 6.54 8.77 12.15
N ASP A 140 5.48 8.20 12.70
CA ASP A 140 4.30 8.93 13.15
C ASP A 140 4.65 9.92 14.27
N GLN A 141 5.37 9.46 15.30
CA GLN A 141 5.85 10.34 16.39
C GLN A 141 6.72 11.49 15.86
N LYS A 142 7.55 11.24 14.85
CA LYS A 142 8.36 12.29 14.22
C LYS A 142 7.50 13.27 13.42
N GLY A 143 6.47 12.79 12.73
CA GLY A 143 5.48 13.63 12.06
C GLY A 143 4.73 14.56 13.01
N GLU A 144 4.31 14.06 14.17
CA GLU A 144 3.68 14.86 15.23
C GLU A 144 4.61 15.93 15.81
N GLN A 145 5.88 15.57 16.03
CA GLN A 145 6.92 16.51 16.48
C GLN A 145 7.11 17.65 15.47
N LEU A 146 7.20 17.33 14.18
CA LEU A 146 7.30 18.33 13.11
C LEU A 146 6.09 19.26 13.09
N THR A 147 4.88 18.71 13.14
CA THR A 147 3.63 19.48 13.15
C THR A 147 3.56 20.42 14.36
N THR A 148 3.98 19.95 15.54
CA THR A 148 4.04 20.74 16.76
C THR A 148 5.03 21.90 16.62
N LEU A 149 6.23 21.64 16.08
CA LEU A 149 7.25 22.67 15.83
C LEU A 149 6.77 23.72 14.82
N GLU A 150 6.09 23.30 13.75
CA GLU A 150 5.51 24.23 12.77
C GLU A 150 4.42 25.11 13.40
N THR A 151 3.55 24.52 14.21
CA THR A 151 2.48 25.25 14.92
C THR A 151 3.06 26.22 15.93
N TYR A 152 4.08 25.80 16.68
CA TYR A 152 4.79 26.65 17.63
C TYR A 152 5.49 27.83 16.93
N LYS A 153 6.18 27.57 15.81
CA LYS A 153 6.78 28.61 14.98
C LYS A 153 5.74 29.63 14.50
N LYS A 154 4.59 29.16 14.01
CA LYS A 154 3.46 30.04 13.60
C LYS A 154 2.93 30.86 14.78
N SER A 155 2.78 30.25 15.96
CA SER A 155 2.34 30.95 17.19
C SER A 155 3.32 32.04 17.60
N ILE A 156 4.63 31.75 17.57
CA ILE A 156 5.66 32.75 17.86
C ILE A 156 5.53 33.94 16.92
N ILE A 157 5.50 33.69 15.61
CA ILE A 157 5.36 34.77 14.61
C ILE A 157 4.10 35.59 14.89
N TYR A 158 2.97 34.93 15.15
CA TYR A 158 1.71 35.59 15.48
C TYR A 158 1.83 36.45 16.76
N GLU A 159 2.46 35.96 17.82
CA GLU A 159 2.66 36.72 19.06
C GLU A 159 3.50 37.99 18.85
N PHE A 160 4.57 37.92 18.06
CA PHE A 160 5.39 39.08 17.73
C PHE A 160 4.66 40.07 16.82
N VAL A 161 3.97 39.59 15.77
CA VAL A 161 3.24 40.45 14.82
C VAL A 161 2.02 41.13 15.47
N THR A 162 1.38 40.46 16.44
CA THR A 162 0.25 41.05 17.18
C THR A 162 0.69 41.88 18.40
N GLY A 163 2.00 42.04 18.63
CA GLY A 163 2.53 42.83 19.74
C GLY A 163 2.32 42.19 21.12
N LYS A 164 1.97 40.90 21.19
CA LYS A 164 1.92 40.16 22.47
C LYS A 164 3.31 39.89 23.03
N LYS A 165 4.35 39.90 22.18
CA LYS A 165 5.77 39.83 22.54
C LYS A 165 6.58 40.86 21.79
N GLU A 166 7.59 41.42 22.45
CA GLU A 166 8.52 42.40 21.88
C GLU A 166 9.85 41.74 21.47
N VAL A 167 10.45 42.24 20.38
CA VAL A 167 11.75 41.78 19.89
C VAL A 167 12.85 42.33 20.81
N ILE A 168 13.52 41.44 21.54
CA ILE A 168 14.67 41.81 22.35
C ILE A 168 15.86 41.96 21.40
N ALA A 169 16.40 43.18 21.28
CA ALA A 169 17.63 43.42 20.52
C ALA A 169 18.79 42.69 21.21
N VAL A 170 19.47 41.82 20.48
CA VAL A 170 20.74 41.24 20.95
C VAL A 170 21.81 42.30 20.71
N ALA A 171 22.45 42.77 21.79
CA ALA A 171 23.59 43.66 21.68
C ALA A 171 24.80 42.87 21.15
N ASP A 172 25.43 43.42 20.11
CA ASP A 172 26.66 42.89 19.48
C ASP A 172 27.86 42.87 20.44
#